data_AF-A0A093KCR4-F1
#
_entry.id   AF-A0A093KCR4-F1
#
_cell.length_a   1.000
_cell.length_b   1.000
_cell.length_c   1.000
_cell.angle_alpha   90.00
_cell.angle_beta   90.00
_cell.angle_gamma   90.00
#
_symmetry.space_group_name_H-M   'P 1'
#
loop_
_entity.id
_entity.type
_entity.pdbx_description
1 polymer ?
#
loop_
_entity_poly.entity_id
_entity_poly.type
_entity_poly.pdbx_seq_one_letter_code
_entity_poly.pdbx_strand_id
1 'polypeptide(L)'
;EHYRHHWFPLRPSKGSGYRCIRINHKMDPLIGKAAGMIGLSHERLFQLLPSELTLWVDPFEVSYRIGEDGSICVLYESPRPGVKAARALESRSGCKEEWRIGSSSPSKNYNMMTVSS
;
A
#
# COMPACT_ATOMS: atom_id res chain seq x y z
N GLU A 1 9.03 -20.33 -2.90
CA GLU A 1 9.37 -21.13 -1.71
C GLU A 1 9.01 -20.47 -0.39
N HIS A 2 9.49 -19.25 -0.12
CA HIS A 2 9.28 -18.55 1.17
C HIS A 2 7.80 -18.51 1.64
N TYR A 3 6.84 -18.27 0.73
CA TYR A 3 5.42 -18.17 1.09
C TYR A 3 4.68 -19.51 1.17
N ARG A 4 5.32 -20.65 0.88
CA ARG A 4 4.66 -21.96 0.68
C ARG A 4 3.71 -22.36 1.81
N HIS A 5 4.06 -22.06 3.06
CA HIS A 5 3.25 -22.37 4.25
C HIS A 5 2.55 -21.16 4.86
N HIS A 6 2.68 -20.01 4.21
CA HIS A 6 2.12 -18.73 4.64
C HIS A 6 1.25 -18.12 3.53
N TRP A 7 0.52 -18.94 2.78
CA TRP A 7 -0.39 -18.50 1.72
C TRP A 7 -1.80 -19.02 1.99
N PHE A 8 -2.73 -18.12 2.35
CA PHE A 8 -4.08 -18.50 2.79
C PHE A 8 -5.15 -17.77 1.97
N PRO A 9 -5.58 -18.29 0.80
CA PRO A 9 -6.57 -17.62 -0.06
C PRO A 9 -7.92 -17.34 0.64
N LEU A 10 -8.36 -18.21 1.55
CA LEU A 10 -9.59 -18.00 2.31
C LEU A 10 -9.46 -16.92 3.41
N ARG A 11 -8.24 -16.56 3.79
CA ARG A 11 -7.93 -15.51 4.78
C ARG A 11 -6.73 -14.68 4.29
N PRO A 12 -6.89 -13.83 3.26
CA PRO A 12 -5.76 -13.18 2.59
C PRO A 12 -4.83 -12.41 3.54
N SER A 13 -5.38 -11.73 4.54
CA SER A 13 -4.61 -10.97 5.54
C SER A 13 -3.79 -11.85 6.50
N LYS A 14 -4.11 -13.14 6.63
CA LYS A 14 -3.34 -14.05 7.49
C LYS A 14 -1.93 -14.21 6.91
N GLY A 15 -0.93 -13.86 7.71
CA GLY A 15 0.47 -13.92 7.31
C GLY A 15 0.90 -12.80 6.36
N SER A 16 0.09 -11.76 6.12
CA SER A 16 0.45 -10.63 5.27
C SER A 16 1.76 -9.96 5.72
N GLY A 17 1.93 -9.72 7.03
CA GLY A 17 3.17 -9.19 7.58
C GLY A 17 4.40 -10.10 7.39
N TYR A 18 4.22 -11.42 7.33
CA TYR A 18 5.32 -12.36 7.03
C TYR A 18 5.73 -12.29 5.56
N ARG A 19 4.77 -12.06 4.66
CA ARG A 19 5.00 -11.92 3.21
C ARG A 19 5.39 -10.50 2.80
N CYS A 20 5.34 -9.56 3.72
CA CYS A 20 5.69 -8.17 3.46
C CYS A 20 7.17 -8.08 3.11
N ILE A 21 7.47 -7.48 1.96
CA ILE A 21 8.83 -7.10 1.58
C ILE A 21 9.02 -5.66 2.04
N ARG A 22 9.98 -5.42 2.91
CA ARG A 22 10.21 -4.08 3.49
C ARG A 22 11.66 -3.65 3.34
N ILE A 23 11.84 -2.49 2.74
CA ILE A 23 13.12 -1.77 2.66
C ILE A 23 12.96 -0.50 3.48
N ASN A 24 13.81 -0.33 4.47
CA ASN A 24 13.99 0.91 5.20
C ASN A 24 15.49 1.11 5.43
N HIS A 25 15.93 1.56 6.61
CA HIS A 25 17.34 1.49 7.03
C HIS A 25 17.95 0.07 7.00
N LYS A 26 17.13 -0.96 6.74
CA LYS A 26 17.53 -2.35 6.56
C LYS A 26 16.97 -2.90 5.24
N MET A 27 17.81 -3.63 4.51
CA MET A 27 17.42 -4.34 3.29
C MET A 27 16.62 -5.61 3.64
N ASP A 28 15.57 -5.88 2.86
CA ASP A 28 14.83 -7.12 2.97
C ASP A 28 15.75 -8.33 2.69
N PRO A 29 15.75 -9.39 3.52
CA PRO A 29 16.63 -10.53 3.34
C PRO A 29 16.44 -11.29 2.02
N LEU A 30 15.21 -11.36 1.48
CA LEU A 30 14.95 -12.04 0.21
C LEU A 30 15.52 -11.23 -0.95
N ILE A 31 15.34 -9.90 -0.92
CA ILE A 31 15.90 -8.99 -1.91
C ILE A 31 17.43 -9.01 -1.85
N GLY A 32 18.02 -8.90 -0.66
CA GLY A 32 19.47 -8.96 -0.46
C GLY A 32 20.07 -10.28 -0.95
N LYS A 33 19.43 -11.42 -0.64
CA LYS A 33 19.86 -12.74 -1.14
C LYS A 33 19.81 -12.81 -2.67
N ALA A 34 18.70 -12.38 -3.28
CA ALA A 34 18.55 -12.40 -4.74
C ALA A 34 19.57 -11.50 -5.44
N ALA A 35 19.81 -10.30 -4.89
CA ALA A 35 20.82 -9.37 -5.38
C ALA A 35 22.24 -9.94 -5.28
N GLY A 36 22.58 -10.59 -4.16
CA GLY A 36 23.87 -11.24 -3.97
C GLY A 36 24.15 -12.33 -5.01
N MET A 37 23.12 -13.07 -5.45
CA MET A 37 23.26 -14.09 -6.50
C MET A 37 23.65 -13.51 -7.87
N ILE A 38 23.37 -12.23 -8.10
CA ILE A 38 23.72 -11.52 -9.35
C ILE A 38 24.87 -10.52 -9.15
N GLY A 39 25.57 -10.57 -8.02
CA GLY A 39 26.73 -9.71 -7.74
C GLY A 39 26.40 -8.27 -7.38
N LEU A 40 25.17 -7.96 -6.97
CA LEU A 40 24.80 -6.62 -6.49
C LEU A 40 25.00 -6.49 -4.98
N SER A 41 25.70 -5.42 -4.57
CA SER A 41 25.87 -5.08 -3.15
C SER A 41 24.61 -4.42 -2.57
N HIS A 42 24.45 -4.49 -1.25
CA HIS A 42 23.35 -3.78 -0.56
C HIS A 42 23.41 -2.27 -0.79
N GLU A 43 24.61 -1.68 -0.82
CA GLU A 43 24.81 -0.26 -1.11
C GLU A 43 24.24 0.11 -2.49
N ARG A 44 24.44 -0.74 -3.50
CA ARG A 44 23.85 -0.51 -4.82
C ARG A 44 22.33 -0.65 -4.81
N LEU A 45 21.78 -1.60 -4.07
CA LEU A 45 20.33 -1.72 -3.92
C LEU A 45 19.72 -0.47 -3.26
N PHE A 46 20.35 0.09 -2.23
CA PHE A 46 19.89 1.32 -1.59
C PHE A 46 19.97 2.56 -2.50
N GLN A 47 20.84 2.54 -3.51
CA GLN A 47 20.89 3.60 -4.54
C GLN A 47 19.81 3.42 -5.62
N LEU A 48 19.36 2.18 -5.85
CA LEU A 48 18.44 1.83 -6.94
C LEU A 48 16.97 1.74 -6.50
N LEU A 49 16.72 1.44 -5.23
CA LEU A 49 15.39 1.21 -4.67
C LEU A 49 14.96 2.37 -3.76
N PRO A 50 13.64 2.62 -3.59
CA PRO A 50 13.17 3.61 -2.64
C PRO A 50 13.69 3.33 -1.23
N SER A 51 14.11 4.38 -0.52
CA SER A 51 14.67 4.27 0.83
C SER A 51 13.67 3.72 1.86
N GLU A 52 12.38 3.92 1.62
CA GLU A 52 11.29 3.44 2.44
C GLU A 52 10.23 2.80 1.55
N LEU A 53 10.34 1.50 1.31
CA LEU A 53 9.40 0.71 0.54
C LEU A 53 8.74 -0.34 1.43
N THR A 54 7.43 -0.42 1.38
CA THR A 54 6.67 -1.54 1.95
C THR A 54 5.81 -2.13 0.85
N LEU A 55 5.98 -3.42 0.54
CA LEU A 55 5.24 -4.13 -0.50
C LEU A 55 4.54 -5.34 0.15
N TRP A 56 3.21 -5.38 0.01
CA TRP A 56 2.38 -6.50 0.44
C TRP A 56 2.06 -7.39 -0.74
N VAL A 57 2.34 -8.68 -0.59
CA VAL A 57 2.03 -9.70 -1.59
C VAL A 57 1.02 -10.65 -0.95
N ASP A 58 -0.26 -10.38 -1.16
CA ASP A 58 -1.37 -11.09 -0.55
C ASP A 58 -2.19 -11.86 -1.60
N PRO A 59 -2.93 -12.91 -1.21
CA PRO A 59 -3.85 -13.54 -2.13
C PRO A 59 -4.82 -12.50 -2.71
N PHE A 60 -4.86 -12.44 -4.03
CA PHE A 60 -5.73 -11.57 -4.84
C PHE A 60 -5.35 -10.08 -4.88
N GLU A 61 -4.32 -9.64 -4.17
CA GLU A 61 -3.91 -8.23 -4.14
C GLU A 61 -2.40 -8.09 -3.97
N VAL A 62 -1.80 -7.19 -4.75
CA VAL A 62 -0.43 -6.70 -4.52
C VAL A 62 -0.49 -5.20 -4.42
N SER A 63 -0.02 -4.65 -3.30
CA SER A 63 -0.06 -3.22 -3.02
C SER A 63 1.24 -2.77 -2.36
N TYR A 64 1.58 -1.50 -2.49
CA TYR A 64 2.81 -0.95 -1.94
C TYR A 64 2.59 0.44 -1.35
N ARG A 65 3.56 0.84 -0.54
CA ARG A 65 3.73 2.19 0.01
C ARG A 65 5.18 2.63 -0.16
N ILE A 66 5.38 3.89 -0.53
CA ILE A 66 6.69 4.55 -0.47
C ILE A 66 6.62 5.67 0.57
N GLY A 67 7.54 5.67 1.53
CA GLY A 67 7.53 6.55 2.70
C GLY A 67 6.66 6.02 3.85
N GLU A 68 6.94 6.45 5.09
CA GLU A 68 6.10 6.11 6.24
C GLU A 68 4.67 6.68 6.11
N ASP A 69 4.57 7.92 5.65
CA ASP A 69 3.31 8.66 5.44
C ASP A 69 2.75 8.53 4.01
N GLY A 70 3.30 7.62 3.20
CA GLY A 70 2.88 7.43 1.82
C GLY A 70 1.47 6.85 1.68
N SER A 71 0.80 7.20 0.59
CA SER A 71 -0.44 6.53 0.18
C SER A 71 -0.19 5.09 -0.22
N ILE A 72 -1.18 4.22 0.02
CA ILE A 72 -1.17 2.85 -0.48
C ILE A 72 -1.59 2.85 -1.95
N CYS A 73 -0.78 2.26 -2.81
CA CYS A 73 -1.09 2.08 -4.22
C CYS A 73 -1.22 0.59 -4.54
N VAL A 74 -2.27 0.23 -5.30
CA VAL A 74 -2.53 -1.15 -5.72
C VAL A 74 -1.87 -1.39 -7.08
N LEU A 75 -0.96 -2.36 -7.13
CA LEU A 75 -0.30 -2.81 -8.37
C LEU A 75 -1.10 -3.91 -9.06
N TYR A 76 -1.76 -4.76 -8.27
CA TYR A 76 -2.56 -5.88 -8.77
C TYR A 76 -3.77 -6.10 -7.87
N GLU A 77 -4.92 -6.34 -8.49
CA GLU A 77 -6.12 -6.78 -7.81
C GLU A 77 -6.82 -7.85 -8.66
N SER A 78 -7.43 -8.84 -8.02
CA SER A 78 -8.28 -9.82 -8.68
C SER A 78 -9.51 -10.17 -7.84
N PRO A 79 -10.59 -10.66 -8.47
CA PRO A 79 -11.79 -11.06 -7.74
C PRO A 79 -11.50 -12.20 -6.78
N ARG A 80 -11.95 -12.06 -5.52
CA ARG A 80 -11.86 -13.13 -4.53
C ARG A 80 -12.92 -14.21 -4.82
N PRO A 81 -12.55 -15.50 -4.93
CA PRO A 81 -13.50 -16.59 -5.06
C PRO A 81 -14.37 -16.66 -3.80
N GLY A 82 -15.69 -16.47 -3.97
CA GLY A 82 -16.67 -16.42 -2.87
C GLY A 82 -17.34 -15.06 -2.66
N VAL A 83 -16.88 -13.98 -3.30
CA VAL A 83 -17.42 -12.61 -3.09
C VAL A 83 -18.48 -12.22 -4.15
N LYS A 84 -18.90 -13.16 -5.02
CA LYS A 84 -20.05 -12.94 -5.92
C LYS A 84 -21.37 -12.71 -5.17
N ALA A 85 -21.46 -13.07 -3.88
CA ALA A 85 -22.66 -12.86 -3.07
C ALA A 85 -22.68 -11.52 -2.30
N ALA A 86 -21.53 -10.89 -2.00
CA ALA A 86 -21.48 -9.69 -1.16
C ALA A 86 -21.56 -8.38 -1.97
N ARG A 87 -21.01 -8.34 -3.19
CA ARG A 87 -21.01 -7.13 -4.03
C ARG A 87 -22.41 -6.69 -4.51
N ALA A 88 -23.41 -7.58 -4.47
CA ALA A 88 -24.79 -7.23 -4.80
C ALA A 88 -25.51 -6.42 -3.70
N LEU A 89 -25.02 -6.44 -2.45
CA LEU A 89 -25.65 -5.73 -1.33
C LEU A 89 -25.01 -4.36 -1.04
N GLU A 90 -23.73 -4.15 -1.38
CA GLU A 90 -23.04 -2.88 -1.12
C GLU A 90 -23.27 -1.83 -2.23
N SER A 91 -23.75 -2.22 -3.42
CA SER A 91 -24.02 -1.30 -4.53
C SER A 91 -25.27 -0.42 -4.35
N ARG A 92 -25.89 -0.42 -3.16
CA ARG A 92 -27.14 0.32 -2.88
C ARG A 92 -27.04 1.31 -1.71
N SER A 93 -25.84 1.62 -1.23
CA SER A 93 -25.63 2.69 -0.25
C SER A 93 -24.62 3.71 -0.80
N GLY A 94 -25.12 4.59 -1.66
CA GLY A 94 -24.41 5.80 -2.09
C GLY A 94 -24.23 6.81 -0.94
N CYS A 95 -23.18 7.63 -1.07
CA CYS A 95 -22.78 8.77 -0.23
C CYS A 95 -23.79 9.25 0.83
N LYS A 96 -23.45 9.06 2.10
CA LYS A 96 -23.67 10.08 3.15
C LYS A 96 -22.50 10.10 4.13
N GLU A 97 -21.86 11.25 4.16
CA GLU A 97 -20.86 11.72 5.11
C GLU A 97 -21.52 12.08 6.45
N GLU A 98 -20.93 11.67 7.58
CA GLU A 98 -21.08 12.35 8.89
C GLU A 98 -19.80 12.17 9.72
N TRP A 99 -18.84 13.08 9.53
CA TRP A 99 -17.86 13.40 10.56
C TRP A 99 -18.38 14.61 11.33
N ARG A 100 -18.85 14.42 12.57
CA ARG A 100 -19.04 15.52 13.53
C ARG A 100 -18.67 15.10 14.95
N ILE A 101 -17.63 15.75 15.48
CA ILE A 101 -17.46 16.49 16.74
C ILE A 101 -15.94 16.80 16.78
N GLY A 102 -15.40 18.02 16.81
CA GLY A 102 -15.93 19.38 16.78
C GLY A 102 -14.74 20.35 17.00
N SER A 103 -14.74 21.50 16.32
CA SER A 103 -14.14 22.75 16.81
C SER A 103 -14.52 23.90 15.88
N SER A 104 -15.18 24.90 16.44
CA SER A 104 -15.64 26.14 15.82
C SER A 104 -14.50 27.12 15.49
N SER A 105 -14.53 27.76 14.31
CA SER A 105 -14.40 29.24 14.11
C SER A 105 -14.17 29.65 12.64
N PRO A 106 -14.47 30.91 12.25
CA PRO A 106 -15.08 31.22 10.95
C PRO A 106 -14.12 31.57 9.81
N SER A 107 -14.70 31.49 8.61
CA SER A 107 -14.14 31.73 7.28
C SER A 107 -13.60 33.15 7.06
N LYS A 108 -12.42 33.24 6.42
CA LYS A 108 -11.94 34.44 5.72
C LYS A 108 -11.74 34.10 4.24
N ASN A 109 -12.54 34.73 3.39
CA ASN A 109 -12.35 34.72 1.93
C ASN A 109 -11.08 35.48 1.57
N TYR A 110 -10.23 34.90 0.73
CA TYR A 110 -9.25 35.65 -0.04
C TYR A 110 -9.74 35.77 -1.48
N ASN A 111 -9.88 37.00 -1.98
CA ASN A 111 -10.09 37.30 -3.39
C ASN A 111 -8.74 37.23 -4.10
N MET A 112 -8.66 36.49 -5.21
CA MET A 112 -7.51 36.53 -6.11
C MET A 112 -7.41 37.91 -6.79
N MET A 113 -6.24 38.53 -6.74
CA MET A 113 -5.90 39.70 -7.54
C MET A 113 -5.00 39.27 -8.70
N THR A 114 -5.51 39.34 -9.91
CA THR A 114 -4.71 39.34 -11.14
C THR A 114 -4.00 40.68 -11.29
N VAL A 115 -2.71 40.65 -11.61
CA VAL A 115 -1.99 41.81 -12.17
C VAL A 115 -1.48 41.43 -13.54
N SER A 116 -1.92 42.20 -14.53
CA SER A 116 -1.34 42.27 -15.87
C SER A 116 -0.46 43.51 -15.94
N SER A 117 0.69 43.33 -16.62
CA SER A 117 1.68 44.30 -17.12
C SER A 117 2.47 45.11 -16.09
#